data_AF-A0A221R4M6-F1
#
_entry.id   AF-A0A221R4M6-F1
#
_cell.length_a   1.000
_cell.length_b   1.000
_cell.length_c   1.000
_cell.angle_alpha   90.00
_cell.angle_beta   90.00
_cell.angle_gamma   90.00
#
_symmetry.space_group_name_H-M   'P 1'
#
loop_
_entity.id
_entity.type
_entity.pdbx_description
1 polymer ?
#
loop_
_entity_poly.entity_id
_entity_poly.type
_entity_poly.pdbx_seq_one_letter_code
_entity_poly.pdbx_strand_id
1 'polypeptide(L)'
;MLRPCTGALAAAARAGDEAARMLSARAKDRSRLCGATAEAFLKRARALAGLREEPKFLLVRVFDAVRTELLAVGRHLADTGVLPDRDAVFFLTFAEARSALALAQPSRNHSVPADDGARRLRAVVARRRADYAREMHRRRVPRVLLSDGTEPEAALGAGTAGGPREPGILRGVPVSAGTVAAAARVVLDPGNASLLPGEVLVAPSTDPGWTAAPGRCGCPRALRRCP
;
A
#
# COMPACT_ATOMS: atom_id res chain seq x y z
N MET A 1 22.37 21.56 -12.64
CA MET A 1 21.68 22.04 -11.42
C MET A 1 20.40 21.24 -11.22
N LEU A 2 20.33 20.46 -10.15
CA LEU A 2 19.25 19.55 -9.78
C LEU A 2 18.10 20.36 -9.14
N ARG A 3 16.87 20.28 -9.68
CA ARG A 3 15.68 20.78 -9.00
C ARG A 3 14.94 19.61 -8.33
N PRO A 4 14.78 19.60 -7.00
CA PRO A 4 14.04 18.56 -6.29
C PRO A 4 12.55 18.54 -6.66
N CYS A 5 11.88 17.42 -6.42
CA CYS A 5 10.44 17.19 -6.64
C CYS A 5 9.49 18.15 -5.88
N THR A 6 10.04 19.06 -5.08
CA THR A 6 9.30 20.17 -4.45
C THR A 6 8.56 21.03 -5.47
N GLY A 7 9.07 21.15 -6.71
CA GLY A 7 8.43 21.93 -7.76
C GLY A 7 7.05 21.41 -8.20
N ALA A 8 6.88 20.09 -8.30
CA ALA A 8 5.64 19.46 -8.77
C ALA A 8 4.54 19.50 -7.69
N LEU A 9 4.89 19.17 -6.45
CA LEU A 9 3.97 19.28 -5.31
C LEU A 9 3.56 20.73 -5.06
N ALA A 10 4.51 21.67 -5.13
CA ALA A 10 4.19 23.09 -5.00
C ALA A 10 3.34 23.60 -6.17
N ALA A 11 3.53 23.09 -7.40
CA ALA A 11 2.68 23.43 -8.53
C ALA A 11 1.25 22.90 -8.35
N ALA A 12 1.10 21.65 -7.90
CA ALA A 12 -0.20 21.07 -7.58
C ALA A 12 -0.91 21.82 -6.44
N ALA A 13 -0.18 22.22 -5.40
CA ALA A 13 -0.70 23.03 -4.32
C ALA A 13 -1.26 24.38 -4.84
N ARG A 14 -0.47 25.10 -5.67
CA ARG A 14 -0.88 26.36 -6.29
C ARG A 14 -2.11 26.21 -7.20
N ALA A 15 -2.12 25.18 -8.04
CA ALA A 15 -3.26 24.90 -8.93
C ALA A 15 -4.54 24.62 -8.12
N GLY A 16 -4.42 23.94 -6.97
CA GLY A 16 -5.53 23.72 -6.06
C GLY A 16 -6.02 25.01 -5.37
N ASP A 17 -5.12 25.95 -5.02
CA ASP A 17 -5.51 27.26 -4.49
C ASP A 17 -6.23 28.11 -5.53
N GLU A 18 -5.78 28.05 -6.78
CA GLU A 18 -6.43 28.73 -7.90
C GLU A 18 -7.82 28.15 -8.19
N ALA A 19 -7.95 26.82 -8.22
CA ALA A 19 -9.23 26.15 -8.39
C ALA A 19 -10.22 26.51 -7.27
N ALA A 20 -9.76 26.52 -6.00
CA ALA A 20 -10.59 26.91 -4.87
C ALA A 20 -11.10 28.36 -5.01
N ARG A 21 -10.21 29.30 -5.38
CA ARG A 21 -10.61 30.71 -5.62
C ARG A 21 -11.62 30.84 -6.76
N MET A 22 -11.41 30.14 -7.86
CA MET A 22 -12.31 30.15 -9.01
C MET A 22 -13.69 29.59 -8.67
N LEU A 23 -13.77 28.47 -7.94
CA LEU A 23 -15.03 27.87 -7.49
C LEU A 23 -15.78 28.80 -6.53
N SER A 24 -15.08 29.40 -5.57
CA SER A 24 -15.68 30.36 -4.64
C SER A 24 -16.19 31.61 -5.37
N ALA A 25 -15.47 32.12 -6.38
CA ALA A 25 -15.92 33.25 -7.19
C ALA A 25 -17.22 32.91 -7.95
N ARG A 26 -17.29 31.77 -8.62
CA ARG A 26 -18.51 31.31 -9.31
C ARG A 26 -19.69 31.13 -8.35
N ALA A 27 -19.43 30.67 -7.12
CA ALA A 27 -20.48 30.56 -6.10
C ALA A 27 -20.99 31.94 -5.64
N LYS A 28 -20.13 32.98 -5.63
CA LYS A 28 -20.53 34.37 -5.33
C LYS A 28 -21.49 34.94 -6.37
N ASP A 29 -21.35 34.54 -7.65
CA ASP A 29 -22.26 34.96 -8.72
C ASP A 29 -23.71 34.48 -8.48
N ARG A 30 -23.89 33.38 -7.74
CA ARG A 30 -25.21 32.85 -7.37
C ARG A 30 -25.76 33.49 -6.10
N SER A 31 -24.91 33.70 -5.10
CA SER A 31 -25.23 34.41 -3.85
C SER A 31 -23.96 34.69 -3.05
N ARG A 32 -23.87 35.86 -2.43
CA ARG A 32 -22.75 36.22 -1.53
C ARG A 32 -22.58 35.22 -0.38
N LEU A 33 -23.69 34.73 0.19
CA LEU A 33 -23.67 33.74 1.27
C LEU A 33 -23.14 32.39 0.79
N CYS A 34 -23.56 31.95 -0.40
CA CYS A 34 -23.10 30.70 -1.01
C CYS A 34 -21.59 30.76 -1.27
N GLY A 35 -21.12 31.87 -1.85
CA GLY A 35 -19.70 32.11 -2.10
C GLY A 35 -18.84 32.15 -0.83
N ALA A 36 -19.28 32.88 0.20
CA ALA A 36 -18.57 32.94 1.48
C ALA A 36 -18.50 31.56 2.17
N THR A 37 -19.60 30.81 2.12
CA THR A 37 -19.68 29.45 2.68
C THR A 37 -18.77 28.48 1.92
N ALA A 38 -18.79 28.53 0.58
CA ALA A 38 -17.91 27.72 -0.26
C ALA A 38 -16.44 28.02 -0.01
N GLU A 39 -16.06 29.30 0.08
CA GLU A 39 -14.70 29.73 0.43
C GLU A 39 -14.26 29.20 1.80
N ALA A 40 -15.13 29.31 2.82
CA ALA A 40 -14.84 28.81 4.15
C ALA A 40 -14.64 27.28 4.18
N PHE A 41 -15.47 26.51 3.47
CA PHE A 41 -15.32 25.05 3.38
C PHE A 41 -14.11 24.63 2.56
N LEU A 42 -13.83 25.27 1.42
CA LEU A 42 -12.67 24.96 0.59
C LEU A 42 -11.36 25.26 1.34
N LYS A 43 -11.30 26.36 2.09
CA LYS A 43 -10.14 26.69 2.95
C LYS A 43 -9.92 25.61 4.02
N ARG A 44 -10.99 25.18 4.69
CA ARG A 44 -10.93 24.09 5.69
C ARG A 44 -10.52 22.75 5.08
N ALA A 45 -11.11 22.39 3.94
CA ALA A 45 -10.78 21.16 3.23
C ALA A 45 -9.31 21.14 2.82
N ARG A 46 -8.77 22.25 2.29
CA ARG A 46 -7.34 22.35 1.95
C ARG A 46 -6.42 22.26 3.17
N ALA A 47 -6.82 22.85 4.29
CA ALA A 47 -6.03 22.79 5.52
C ALA A 47 -6.05 21.40 6.19
N LEU A 48 -7.13 20.64 6.05
CA LEU A 48 -7.35 19.41 6.82
C LEU A 48 -7.27 18.11 6.00
N ALA A 49 -7.38 18.17 4.67
CA ALA A 49 -7.41 16.97 3.82
C ALA A 49 -6.16 16.08 3.98
N GLY A 50 -5.00 16.69 4.24
CA GLY A 50 -3.75 15.95 4.49
C GLY A 50 -3.79 15.08 5.75
N LEU A 51 -4.60 15.44 6.75
CA LEU A 51 -4.76 14.66 7.97
C LEU A 51 -5.40 13.29 7.73
N ARG A 52 -6.00 13.06 6.56
CA ARG A 52 -6.57 11.75 6.20
C ARG A 52 -5.51 10.65 6.14
N GLU A 53 -4.28 11.01 5.78
CA GLU A 53 -3.18 10.04 5.60
C GLU A 53 -2.37 9.84 6.89
N GLU A 54 -2.52 10.75 7.87
CA GLU A 54 -1.76 10.74 9.14
C GLU A 54 -1.98 9.47 9.98
N PRO A 55 -3.22 8.96 10.20
CA PRO A 55 -3.43 7.79 11.03
C PRO A 55 -2.70 6.55 10.51
N LYS A 56 -2.70 6.36 9.18
CA LYS A 56 -1.99 5.24 8.55
C LYS A 56 -0.48 5.40 8.71
N PHE A 57 0.04 6.61 8.52
CA PHE A 57 1.47 6.89 8.69
C PHE A 57 1.94 6.57 10.13
N LEU A 58 1.21 7.06 11.13
CA LEU A 58 1.52 6.78 12.54
C LEU A 58 1.43 5.28 12.87
N LEU A 59 0.41 4.58 12.35
CA LEU A 59 0.27 3.14 12.55
C LEU A 59 1.47 2.36 11.96
N VAL A 60 1.95 2.73 10.78
CA VAL A 60 3.13 2.09 10.17
C VAL A 60 4.39 2.33 11.00
N ARG A 61 4.55 3.52 11.60
CA ARG A 61 5.67 3.78 12.54
C ARG A 61 5.60 2.89 13.79
N VAL A 62 4.39 2.65 14.32
CA VAL A 62 4.21 1.70 15.42
C VAL A 62 4.59 0.28 14.97
N PHE A 63 4.17 -0.15 13.78
CA PHE A 63 4.56 -1.45 13.25
C PHE A 63 6.06 -1.60 13.03
N ASP A 64 6.77 -0.55 12.63
CA ASP A 64 8.23 -0.58 12.50
C ASP A 64 8.94 -0.81 13.85
N ALA A 65 8.48 -0.12 14.90
CA ALA A 65 8.95 -0.35 16.27
C ALA A 65 8.66 -1.78 16.74
N VAL A 66 7.41 -2.25 16.57
CA VAL A 66 7.03 -3.64 16.92
C VAL A 66 7.84 -4.67 16.14
N ARG A 67 8.08 -4.42 14.84
CA ARG A 67 8.90 -5.30 13.99
C ARG A 67 10.33 -5.40 14.52
N THR A 68 10.91 -4.28 14.96
CA THR A 68 12.26 -4.26 15.53
C THR A 68 12.35 -5.16 16.77
N GLU A 69 11.39 -5.05 17.69
CA GLU A 69 11.33 -5.89 18.90
C GLU A 69 11.09 -7.38 18.57
N LEU A 70 10.16 -7.68 17.67
CA LEU A 70 9.90 -9.05 17.24
C LEU A 70 11.12 -9.70 16.61
N LEU A 71 11.90 -8.94 15.85
CA LEU A 71 13.13 -9.42 15.24
C LEU A 71 14.25 -9.65 16.26
N ALA A 72 14.30 -8.89 17.36
CA ALA A 72 15.20 -9.16 18.47
C ALA A 72 14.81 -10.46 19.19
N VAL A 73 13.51 -10.66 19.45
CA VAL A 73 12.96 -11.90 20.00
C VAL A 73 13.26 -13.09 19.09
N GLY A 74 13.00 -12.96 17.80
CA GLY A 74 13.26 -14.01 16.81
C GLY A 74 14.74 -14.40 16.76
N ARG A 75 15.65 -13.42 16.85
CA ARG A 75 17.10 -13.69 16.94
C ARG A 75 17.44 -14.48 18.20
N HIS A 76 16.96 -14.07 19.37
CA HIS A 76 17.21 -14.80 20.62
C HIS A 76 16.68 -16.24 20.58
N LEU A 77 15.49 -16.46 20.01
CA LEU A 77 14.90 -17.78 19.86
C LEU A 77 15.63 -18.67 18.85
N ALA A 78 16.26 -18.06 17.84
CA ALA A 78 17.12 -18.78 16.90
C ALA A 78 18.47 -19.16 17.55
N ASP A 79 19.08 -18.23 18.28
CA ASP A 79 20.35 -18.45 18.99
C ASP A 79 20.23 -19.55 20.06
N THR A 80 19.03 -19.72 20.64
CA THR A 80 18.71 -20.79 21.61
C THR A 80 18.20 -22.08 20.97
N GLY A 81 18.12 -22.16 19.64
CA GLY A 81 17.69 -23.35 18.90
C GLY A 81 16.20 -23.67 18.99
N VAL A 82 15.38 -22.79 19.58
CA VAL A 82 13.92 -22.95 19.63
C VAL A 82 13.32 -22.77 18.23
N LEU A 83 13.78 -21.75 17.51
CA LEU A 83 13.38 -21.45 16.13
C LEU A 83 14.53 -21.71 15.14
N PRO A 84 14.23 -21.98 13.86
CA PRO A 84 15.27 -22.28 12.87
C PRO A 84 16.05 -21.03 12.45
N ASP A 85 15.42 -19.85 12.49
CA ASP A 85 16.01 -18.57 12.11
C ASP A 85 15.22 -17.40 12.71
N ARG A 86 15.77 -16.19 12.59
CA ARG A 86 15.20 -14.95 13.13
C ARG A 86 13.80 -14.64 12.60
N ASP A 87 13.55 -14.85 11.31
CA ASP A 87 12.32 -14.45 10.64
C ASP A 87 11.18 -15.46 10.87
N ALA A 88 11.49 -16.63 11.44
CA ALA A 88 10.49 -17.62 11.87
C ALA A 88 9.47 -17.03 12.87
N VAL A 89 9.84 -15.99 13.61
CA VAL A 89 8.96 -15.30 14.55
C VAL A 89 7.69 -14.74 13.90
N PHE A 90 7.76 -14.33 12.62
CA PHE A 90 6.60 -13.80 11.89
C PHE A 90 5.55 -14.85 11.52
N PHE A 91 5.90 -16.13 11.69
CA PHE A 91 4.99 -17.25 11.48
C PHE A 91 4.37 -17.75 12.79
N LEU A 92 4.56 -17.01 13.89
CA LEU A 92 3.98 -17.28 15.19
C LEU A 92 2.95 -16.20 15.56
N THR A 93 1.92 -16.60 16.29
CA THR A 93 1.06 -15.67 17.04
C THR A 93 1.81 -15.14 18.27
N PHE A 94 1.35 -14.03 18.84
CA PHE A 94 1.93 -13.51 20.09
C PHE A 94 1.89 -14.51 21.26
N ALA A 95 0.87 -15.36 21.33
CA ALA A 95 0.80 -16.42 22.34
C ALA A 95 1.87 -17.49 22.11
N GLU A 96 2.05 -17.95 20.86
CA GLU A 96 3.09 -18.93 20.51
C GLU A 96 4.50 -18.35 20.71
N ALA A 97 4.72 -17.07 20.39
CA ALA A 97 6.00 -16.40 20.63
C ALA A 97 6.34 -16.30 22.13
N ARG A 98 5.35 -16.02 22.99
CA ARG A 98 5.54 -16.07 24.45
C ARG A 98 5.86 -17.47 24.94
N SER A 99 5.17 -18.50 24.43
CA SER A 99 5.49 -19.90 24.76
C SER A 99 6.89 -20.28 24.29
N ALA A 100 7.33 -19.80 23.12
CA ALA A 100 8.67 -20.02 22.61
C ALA A 100 9.75 -19.41 23.53
N LEU A 101 9.50 -18.20 24.06
CA LEU A 101 10.39 -17.57 25.04
C LEU A 101 10.50 -18.36 26.34
N ALA A 102 9.41 -18.96 26.82
CA ALA A 102 9.45 -19.83 28.01
C ALA A 102 10.32 -21.09 27.78
N LEU A 103 10.34 -21.64 26.56
CA LEU A 103 11.19 -22.77 26.18
C LEU A 103 12.67 -22.39 26.07
N ALA A 104 12.97 -21.13 25.76
CA ALA A 104 14.34 -20.62 25.66
C ALA A 104 14.98 -20.33 27.03
N GLN A 105 14.20 -20.33 28.12
CA GLN A 105 14.74 -20.08 29.46
C GLN A 105 15.54 -21.30 29.97
N PRO A 106 16.71 -21.08 30.60
CA PRO A 106 17.48 -22.15 31.21
C PRO A 106 16.68 -22.80 32.34
N SER A 107 16.27 -24.06 32.12
CA SER A 107 15.46 -24.82 33.07
C SER A 107 16.28 -25.16 34.32
N ARG A 108 15.80 -24.73 35.49
CA ARG A 108 16.32 -25.20 36.79
C ARG A 108 15.68 -26.52 37.25
N ASN A 109 14.56 -26.98 36.65
CA ASN A 109 13.77 -28.10 37.18
C ASN A 109 12.64 -28.62 36.26
N HIS A 110 12.85 -28.85 34.96
CA HIS A 110 11.80 -29.44 34.11
C HIS A 110 12.29 -30.54 33.17
N SER A 111 11.56 -31.66 33.26
CA SER A 111 11.78 -32.96 32.64
C SER A 111 11.05 -33.15 31.30
N VAL A 112 10.45 -32.09 30.75
CA VAL A 112 9.99 -32.10 29.35
C VAL A 112 11.19 -31.77 28.49
N PRO A 113 11.60 -32.61 27.53
CA PRO A 113 12.70 -32.27 26.64
C PRO A 113 12.34 -30.97 25.93
N ALA A 114 13.08 -29.89 26.18
CA ALA A 114 12.91 -28.60 25.48
C ALA A 114 12.87 -28.79 23.94
N ASP A 115 13.45 -29.89 23.47
CA ASP A 115 13.46 -30.33 22.08
C ASP A 115 12.06 -30.65 21.51
N ASP A 116 11.10 -31.21 22.26
CA ASP A 116 9.78 -31.57 21.71
C ASP A 116 8.87 -30.35 21.51
N GLY A 117 8.90 -29.41 22.47
CA GLY A 117 8.20 -28.13 22.35
C GLY A 117 8.74 -27.29 21.19
N ALA A 118 10.08 -27.20 21.08
CA ALA A 118 10.74 -26.53 19.98
C ALA A 118 10.41 -27.20 18.64
N ARG A 119 10.50 -28.54 18.54
CA ARG A 119 10.16 -29.32 17.33
C ARG A 119 8.73 -29.02 16.86
N ARG A 120 7.77 -28.97 17.78
CA ARG A 120 6.37 -28.63 17.46
C ARG A 120 6.24 -27.21 16.91
N LEU A 121 6.92 -26.23 17.49
CA LEU A 121 6.93 -24.85 16.98
C LEU A 121 7.56 -24.76 15.59
N ARG A 122 8.69 -25.42 15.36
CA ARG A 122 9.34 -25.46 14.03
C ARG A 122 8.41 -26.07 12.98
N ALA A 123 7.65 -27.12 13.32
CA ALA A 123 6.66 -27.71 12.42
C ALA A 123 5.51 -26.73 12.08
N VAL A 124 5.03 -25.94 13.07
CA VAL A 124 4.03 -24.89 12.83
C VAL A 124 4.57 -23.81 11.89
N VAL A 125 5.80 -23.34 12.12
CA VAL A 125 6.47 -22.36 11.27
C VAL A 125 6.62 -22.89 9.85
N ALA A 126 7.10 -24.12 9.68
CA ALA A 126 7.29 -24.73 8.36
C ALA A 126 5.98 -24.81 7.57
N ARG A 127 4.89 -25.25 8.21
CA ARG A 127 3.56 -25.29 7.59
C ARG A 127 3.10 -23.90 7.15
N ARG A 128 3.15 -22.91 8.05
CA ARG A 128 2.70 -21.54 7.75
C ARG A 128 3.58 -20.83 6.71
N ARG A 129 4.87 -21.15 6.64
CA ARG A 129 5.77 -20.70 5.56
C ARG A 129 5.35 -21.25 4.20
N ALA A 130 5.04 -22.54 4.13
CA ALA A 130 4.56 -23.16 2.90
C ALA A 130 3.22 -22.55 2.45
N ASP A 131 2.31 -22.31 3.41
CA ASP A 131 1.05 -21.62 3.14
C ASP A 131 1.27 -20.20 2.61
N TYR A 132 2.11 -19.41 3.28
CA TYR A 132 2.46 -18.06 2.85
C TYR A 132 3.07 -18.05 1.44
N ALA A 133 4.03 -18.94 1.17
CA ALA A 133 4.65 -19.05 -0.14
C ALA A 133 3.60 -19.35 -1.22
N ARG A 134 2.68 -20.28 -0.98
CA ARG A 134 1.57 -20.56 -1.92
C ARG A 134 0.70 -19.33 -2.14
N GLU A 135 0.31 -18.62 -1.08
CA GLU A 135 -0.55 -17.44 -1.18
C GLU A 135 0.14 -16.25 -1.88
N MET A 136 1.47 -16.10 -1.78
CA MET A 136 2.21 -15.06 -2.52
C MET A 136 2.17 -15.24 -4.05
N HIS A 137 1.87 -16.44 -4.56
CA HIS A 137 1.69 -16.69 -5.99
C HIS A 137 0.24 -16.48 -6.46
N ARG A 138 -0.68 -16.13 -5.55
CA ARG A 138 -2.09 -15.91 -5.89
C ARG A 138 -2.25 -14.65 -6.72
N ARG A 139 -2.79 -14.80 -7.94
CA ARG A 139 -3.00 -13.68 -8.89
C ARG A 139 -4.26 -12.87 -8.62
N ARG A 140 -5.22 -13.43 -7.88
CA ARG A 140 -6.52 -12.80 -7.60
C ARG A 140 -6.93 -13.09 -6.16
N VAL A 141 -7.20 -12.01 -5.42
CA VAL A 141 -7.81 -12.08 -4.09
C VAL A 141 -9.29 -11.69 -4.25
N PRO A 142 -10.25 -12.53 -3.82
CA PRO A 142 -11.66 -12.21 -3.93
C PRO A 142 -11.98 -10.97 -3.09
N ARG A 143 -12.73 -10.01 -3.65
CA ARG A 143 -13.22 -8.84 -2.89
C ARG A 143 -14.37 -9.22 -1.98
N VAL A 144 -15.17 -10.20 -2.41
CA VAL A 144 -16.28 -10.79 -1.66
C VAL A 144 -16.16 -12.30 -1.76
N LEU A 145 -16.15 -12.95 -0.60
CA LEU A 145 -16.20 -14.41 -0.48
C LEU A 145 -17.38 -14.74 0.43
N LEU A 146 -18.29 -15.56 -0.07
CA LEU A 146 -19.42 -16.06 0.72
C LEU A 146 -18.96 -17.20 1.63
N SER A 147 -19.73 -17.50 2.67
CA SER A 147 -19.37 -18.51 3.68
C SER A 147 -19.23 -19.93 3.12
N ASP A 148 -19.84 -20.21 1.97
CA ASP A 148 -19.75 -21.47 1.22
C ASP A 148 -18.51 -21.52 0.29
N GLY A 149 -17.70 -20.45 0.27
CA GLY A 149 -16.55 -20.31 -0.62
C GLY A 149 -16.88 -19.75 -2.00
N THR A 150 -18.13 -19.37 -2.27
CA THR A 150 -18.53 -18.77 -3.55
C THR A 150 -17.94 -17.36 -3.68
N GLU A 151 -17.37 -17.07 -4.85
CA GLU A 151 -16.91 -15.74 -5.24
C GLU A 151 -17.87 -15.17 -6.31
N PRO A 152 -18.84 -14.32 -5.95
CA PRO A 152 -19.87 -13.84 -6.89
C PRO A 152 -19.27 -13.09 -8.09
N GLU A 153 -18.19 -12.34 -7.87
CA GLU A 153 -17.50 -11.60 -8.93
C GLU A 153 -16.82 -12.53 -9.95
N ALA A 154 -16.46 -13.76 -9.57
CA ALA A 154 -15.95 -14.76 -10.51
C ALA A 154 -17.08 -15.30 -11.40
N ALA A 155 -18.25 -15.56 -10.79
CA ALA A 155 -19.41 -16.13 -11.46
C ALA A 155 -20.06 -15.15 -12.44
N LEU A 156 -20.04 -13.85 -12.13
CA LEU A 156 -20.60 -12.79 -12.98
C LEU A 156 -19.68 -12.41 -14.17
N GLY A 157 -18.51 -13.03 -14.29
CA GLY A 157 -17.49 -12.68 -15.28
C GLY A 157 -16.82 -11.34 -14.95
N ALA A 158 -15.55 -11.39 -14.59
CA ALA A 158 -14.74 -10.20 -14.39
C ALA A 158 -14.64 -9.39 -15.70
N GLY A 159 -15.53 -8.41 -15.90
CA GLY A 159 -15.47 -7.51 -17.05
C GLY A 159 -16.74 -6.85 -17.57
N THR A 160 -17.92 -6.93 -16.91
CA THR A 160 -19.14 -6.29 -17.46
C THR A 160 -19.17 -4.76 -17.37
N ALA A 161 -18.13 -4.12 -16.84
CA ALA A 161 -17.96 -2.66 -16.95
C ALA A 161 -17.33 -2.30 -18.30
N GLY A 162 -18.13 -2.38 -19.37
CA GLY A 162 -17.87 -1.74 -20.65
C GLY A 162 -17.59 -2.71 -21.79
N GLY A 163 -18.59 -2.88 -22.67
CA GLY A 163 -18.51 -3.21 -24.10
C GLY A 163 -17.80 -4.51 -24.55
N PRO A 164 -17.82 -4.82 -25.85
CA PRO A 164 -17.09 -5.95 -26.44
C PRO A 164 -15.58 -5.83 -26.17
N ARG A 165 -14.92 -6.91 -25.75
CA ARG A 165 -13.46 -6.95 -25.59
C ARG A 165 -12.81 -6.89 -26.97
N GLU A 166 -12.03 -5.86 -27.23
CA GLU A 166 -11.20 -5.78 -28.43
C GLU A 166 -9.78 -6.30 -28.14
N PRO A 167 -9.16 -7.05 -29.07
CA PRO A 167 -7.79 -7.52 -28.90
C PRO A 167 -6.81 -6.36 -28.67
N GLY A 168 -5.94 -6.49 -27.66
CA GLY A 168 -4.93 -5.47 -27.34
C GLY A 168 -5.40 -4.30 -26.47
N ILE A 169 -6.69 -4.23 -26.11
CA ILE A 169 -7.23 -3.16 -25.25
C ILE A 169 -7.45 -3.70 -23.82
N LEU A 170 -6.77 -3.09 -22.86
CA LEU A 170 -7.02 -3.30 -21.43
C LEU A 170 -8.02 -2.26 -20.92
N ARG A 171 -9.06 -2.71 -20.21
CA ARG A 171 -10.08 -1.86 -19.59
C ARG A 171 -9.97 -1.90 -18.07
N GLY A 172 -10.31 -0.78 -17.43
CA GLY A 172 -10.25 -0.62 -15.98
C GLY A 172 -11.21 0.47 -15.50
N VAL A 173 -11.10 0.83 -14.22
CA VAL A 173 -11.90 1.89 -13.60
C VAL A 173 -11.25 3.25 -13.89
N PRO A 174 -11.99 4.24 -14.41
CA PRO A 174 -11.43 5.58 -14.63
C PRO A 174 -11.15 6.28 -13.29
N VAL A 175 -9.94 6.80 -13.10
CA VAL A 175 -9.50 7.48 -11.87
C VAL A 175 -9.24 8.97 -12.08
N SER A 176 -8.81 9.37 -13.28
CA SER A 176 -8.53 10.76 -13.64
C SER A 176 -8.89 11.02 -15.10
N ALA A 177 -9.38 12.21 -15.39
CA ALA A 177 -9.76 12.61 -16.74
C ALA A 177 -8.54 13.03 -17.57
N GLY A 178 -8.48 12.57 -18.82
CA GLY A 178 -7.43 12.92 -19.78
C GLY A 178 -7.08 11.76 -20.71
N THR A 179 -6.26 12.06 -21.72
CA THR A 179 -5.73 11.05 -22.65
C THR A 179 -4.26 11.33 -22.90
N VAL A 180 -3.43 10.29 -22.86
CA VAL A 180 -1.99 10.36 -23.08
C VAL A 180 -1.52 9.13 -23.82
N ALA A 181 -0.55 9.29 -24.72
CA ALA A 181 0.17 8.21 -25.38
C ALA A 181 1.65 8.31 -25.01
N ALA A 182 2.20 7.26 -24.42
CA ALA A 182 3.55 7.23 -23.88
C ALA A 182 4.04 5.79 -23.66
N ALA A 183 5.35 5.62 -23.51
CA ALA A 183 5.93 4.32 -23.21
C ALA A 183 5.45 3.79 -21.84
N ALA A 184 4.98 2.55 -21.80
CA ALA A 184 4.56 1.89 -20.56
C ALA A 184 5.78 1.33 -19.81
N ARG A 185 5.89 1.65 -18.53
CA ARG A 185 6.91 1.15 -17.60
C ARG A 185 6.25 0.21 -16.60
N VAL A 186 6.50 -1.09 -16.74
CA VAL A 186 5.98 -2.10 -15.80
C VAL A 186 6.91 -2.22 -14.60
N VAL A 187 6.38 -1.96 -13.40
CA VAL A 187 7.12 -2.05 -12.13
C VAL A 187 6.40 -3.02 -11.20
N LEU A 188 7.07 -4.12 -10.87
CA LEU A 188 6.55 -5.13 -9.92
C LEU A 188 7.09 -4.96 -8.51
N ASP A 189 8.29 -4.38 -8.37
CA ASP A 189 8.91 -4.04 -7.09
C ASP A 189 9.37 -2.57 -7.13
N PRO A 190 8.82 -1.69 -6.28
CA PRO A 190 9.18 -0.28 -6.24
C PRO A 190 10.60 -0.02 -5.69
N GLY A 191 11.21 -0.95 -4.96
CA GLY A 191 12.46 -0.73 -4.22
C GLY A 191 13.63 -0.28 -5.09
N ASN A 192 13.68 -0.73 -6.34
CA ASN A 192 14.73 -0.38 -7.32
C ASN A 192 14.17 0.26 -8.59
N ALA A 193 12.91 0.72 -8.56
CA ALA A 193 12.25 1.21 -9.74
C ALA A 193 12.53 2.70 -10.00
N SER A 194 12.90 3.02 -11.25
CA SER A 194 12.97 4.39 -11.72
C SER A 194 11.95 4.64 -12.82
N LEU A 195 11.12 5.67 -12.65
CA LEU A 195 10.20 6.15 -13.67
C LEU A 195 10.77 7.41 -14.32
N LEU A 196 10.85 7.42 -15.66
CA LEU A 196 11.32 8.60 -16.39
C LEU A 196 10.16 9.57 -16.69
N PRO A 197 10.43 10.89 -16.79
CA PRO A 197 9.42 11.84 -17.22
C PRO A 197 8.82 11.45 -18.58
N GLY A 198 7.50 11.44 -18.68
CA GLY A 198 6.78 11.10 -19.92
C GLY A 198 6.48 9.61 -20.09
N GLU A 199 6.82 8.75 -19.12
CA GLU A 199 6.40 7.34 -19.12
C GLU A 199 5.06 7.13 -18.39
N VAL A 200 4.34 6.07 -18.75
CA VAL A 200 3.13 5.60 -18.05
C VAL A 200 3.52 4.46 -17.11
N LEU A 201 3.35 4.67 -15.81
CA LEU A 201 3.57 3.62 -14.81
C LEU A 201 2.47 2.55 -14.89
N VAL A 202 2.88 1.29 -14.95
CA VAL A 202 2.02 0.11 -14.82
C VAL A 202 2.53 -0.72 -13.64
N ALA A 203 1.74 -0.83 -12.59
CA ALA A 203 2.11 -1.56 -11.38
C ALA A 203 0.92 -2.41 -10.87
N PRO A 204 1.17 -3.52 -10.15
CA PRO A 204 0.11 -4.33 -9.54
C PRO A 204 -0.71 -3.54 -8.52
N SER A 205 -0.06 -2.63 -7.79
CA SER A 205 -0.68 -1.71 -6.84
C SER A 205 0.18 -0.46 -6.69
N THR A 206 -0.43 0.64 -6.26
CA THR A 206 0.27 1.90 -5.95
C THR A 206 -0.13 2.34 -4.55
N ASP A 207 0.84 2.44 -3.65
CA ASP A 207 0.66 2.91 -2.26
C ASP A 207 1.42 4.23 -2.01
N PRO A 208 1.15 4.98 -0.92
CA PRO A 208 1.84 6.24 -0.65
C PRO A 208 3.38 6.12 -0.59
N GLY A 209 3.94 4.95 -0.29
CA GLY A 209 5.38 4.68 -0.35
C GLY A 209 5.98 4.84 -1.75
N TRP A 210 5.17 4.75 -2.81
CA TRP A 210 5.58 5.04 -4.19
C TRP A 210 5.80 6.53 -4.45
N THR A 211 5.18 7.41 -3.64
CA THR A 211 5.28 8.87 -3.80
C THR A 211 6.69 9.38 -3.49
N ALA A 212 7.46 8.64 -2.70
CA ALA A 212 8.83 8.96 -2.31
C ALA A 212 9.90 8.20 -3.13
N ALA A 213 9.50 7.32 -4.06
CA ALA A 213 10.45 6.80 -5.03
C ALA A 213 11.10 8.01 -5.73
N PRO A 214 12.42 8.02 -5.98
CA PRO A 214 13.11 9.09 -6.69
C PRO A 214 12.72 9.11 -8.18
N GLY A 215 11.42 9.15 -8.47
CA GLY A 215 10.81 9.35 -9.76
C GLY A 215 10.71 10.84 -10.02
N ARG A 216 11.34 11.28 -11.10
CA ARG A 216 11.18 12.63 -11.64
C ARG A 216 9.79 12.72 -12.25
N CYS A 217 8.77 12.97 -11.44
CA CYS A 217 7.41 13.16 -11.93
C CYS A 217 7.31 14.53 -12.64
N GLY A 218 7.69 14.57 -13.90
CA GLY A 218 7.30 15.63 -14.82
C GLY A 218 5.88 15.35 -15.31
N CYS A 219 4.90 16.12 -14.83
CA CYS A 219 3.60 16.19 -15.48
C CYS A 219 3.83 16.79 -16.88
N PRO A 220 3.56 16.08 -17.99
CA PRO A 220 3.70 16.68 -19.30
C PRO A 220 2.67 17.82 -19.40
N ARG A 221 3.18 19.03 -19.67
CA ARG A 221 2.37 20.19 -20.05
C ARG A 221 1.33 19.70 -21.07
N ALA A 222 0.06 19.92 -20.77
CA ALA A 222 -1.05 19.64 -21.67
C ALA A 222 -0.68 20.12 -23.08
N LEU A 223 -0.47 19.18 -24.00
CA LEU A 223 -0.35 19.47 -25.42
C LEU A 223 -1.73 19.92 -25.89
N ARG A 224 -1.90 21.25 -25.89
CA ARG A 224 -2.98 21.90 -26.61
C ARG A 224 -2.79 21.60 -28.10
N ARG A 225 -3.84 20.99 -28.67
CA ARG A 225 -4.20 20.93 -30.10
C ARG A 225 -3.29 20.11 -31.02
N CYS A 226 -3.90 19.23 -31.79
CA CYS A 226 -4.15 19.37 -33.25
C CYS A 226 -4.67 18.04 -33.83
N PRO A 227 -5.30 18.06 -35.01
CA PRO A 227 -6.58 18.68 -35.38
C PRO A 227 -7.81 17.85 -34.98
#